data_AF-A0A7X0DHW3-F1
#
_entry.id   AF-A0A7X0DHW3-F1
#
_cell.length_a   1.000
_cell.length_b   1.000
_cell.length_c   1.000
_cell.angle_alpha   90.00
_cell.angle_beta   90.00
_cell.angle_gamma   90.00
#
_symmetry.space_group_name_H-M   'P 1'
#
loop_
_entity.id
_entity.type
_entity.pdbx_description
1 polymer ?
#
loop_
_entity_poly.entity_id
_entity_poly.type
_entity_poly.pdbx_seq_one_letter_code
_entity_poly.pdbx_strand_id
1 'polypeptide(L)'
;MLRFFCLGMGLLLAGQAWADDCRLENYGTLPVEMVGSRATTMVKINGNNTRFILDTGAFFNIMSSANASSLGLKLQSAPFGYRVSGIGGAASVQQAHVKEFGILDMTLKNVDFIVGGTDAGNGLLGANLLDFADLEIDLAHGKLTLFKVDHCDKESLAYWVKDGKYNVADIEPADNQFDRRTFFTVTINGKKARAVLDSGASATVLTRDAAERAGIDFNAPDVKVGSSGIGIGARPVKTWTVNIDSFSVGSETIQHSQMQVIDGRIGDRTDMLLGVDFLLAHHMFIANSKRKAYFTYNGGRVFTFATAPGDSDRSDAGTATDENGPAARTADDYALLGQAHLSRGEPKAAVGDLDEAIRMAPDQAAFYVARARAYEADKQSDAALTDLDKSLSLDPKNGDALLMRAELRFAHKDHTGAASDVAAASAVTPVGSTRAHSIASLYIELDQPTAALPMLDDWIRLHNDDAMLGSALNERCWARGLSNQMLDDALKDCRKAIKRDGENPTYLDSLGLVELRLGHYPESIKAYEQAVAQRPRSAWSRYGLGLARIRSGQTDAGNADLVAARTLDPQIESRAIKYGLTAAGP
;
A
#
# COMPACT_ATOMS: atom_id res chain seq x y z
N MET A 1 22.61 -33.46 -62.14
CA MET A 1 21.87 -32.72 -63.18
C MET A 1 20.53 -32.28 -62.60
N LEU A 2 20.20 -31.00 -62.79
CA LEU A 2 18.97 -30.31 -62.36
C LEU A 2 17.68 -31.11 -62.60
N ARG A 3 16.68 -30.92 -61.71
CA ARG A 3 15.32 -30.52 -62.12
C ARG A 3 14.57 -29.80 -61.00
N PHE A 4 14.06 -28.63 -61.38
CA PHE A 4 13.11 -27.76 -60.69
C PHE A 4 11.76 -28.46 -60.43
N PHE A 5 11.11 -28.09 -59.32
CA PHE A 5 9.66 -27.87 -59.27
C PHE A 5 9.36 -26.73 -58.28
N CYS A 6 8.45 -25.84 -58.67
CA CYS A 6 8.11 -24.58 -58.03
C CYS A 6 6.58 -24.52 -57.77
N LEU A 7 6.18 -23.63 -56.86
CA LEU A 7 4.82 -23.25 -56.40
C LEU A 7 4.10 -24.24 -55.47
N GLY A 8 3.43 -23.85 -54.39
CA GLY A 8 3.08 -22.57 -53.72
C GLY A 8 2.38 -22.99 -52.40
N MET A 9 2.26 -22.23 -51.33
CA MET A 9 1.59 -20.94 -51.20
C MET A 9 1.85 -20.51 -49.73
N GLY A 10 2.58 -19.42 -49.53
CA GLY A 10 2.76 -18.84 -48.20
C GLY A 10 1.52 -18.04 -47.82
N LEU A 11 0.93 -18.34 -46.66
CA LEU A 11 -0.01 -17.44 -46.00
C LEU A 11 0.77 -16.25 -45.45
N LEU A 12 0.62 -15.11 -46.12
CA LEU A 12 0.98 -13.78 -45.62
C LEU A 12 0.00 -13.42 -44.50
N LEU A 13 0.48 -13.38 -43.26
CA LEU A 13 -0.18 -12.61 -42.20
C LEU A 13 0.12 -11.14 -42.47
N ALA A 14 -0.94 -10.35 -42.59
CA ALA A 14 -0.85 -8.91 -42.82
C ALA A 14 -0.24 -8.22 -41.59
N GLY A 15 1.03 -7.86 -41.67
CA GLY A 15 1.61 -6.83 -40.83
C GLY A 15 1.02 -5.48 -41.23
N GLN A 16 0.54 -4.70 -40.26
CA GLN A 16 0.29 -3.29 -40.48
C GLN A 16 1.61 -2.65 -40.93
N ALA A 17 1.61 -2.04 -42.11
CA ALA A 17 2.76 -1.34 -42.65
C ALA A 17 2.89 0.01 -41.92
N TRP A 18 3.86 0.10 -41.01
CA TRP A 18 4.35 1.37 -40.47
C TRP A 18 5.44 1.89 -41.42
N ALA A 19 5.51 3.20 -41.61
CA ALA A 19 6.47 3.83 -42.51
C ALA A 19 7.91 3.39 -42.19
N ASP A 20 8.68 3.15 -43.25
CA ASP A 20 9.87 2.28 -43.28
C ASP A 20 10.85 2.49 -42.11
N ASP A 21 11.11 1.39 -41.40
CA ASP A 21 12.11 1.09 -40.34
C ASP A 21 11.73 1.20 -38.85
N CYS A 22 10.61 1.82 -38.43
CA CYS A 22 10.22 1.80 -37.00
C CYS A 22 9.88 0.37 -36.52
N ARG A 23 10.56 -0.09 -35.46
CA ARG A 23 10.33 -1.41 -34.83
C ARG A 23 10.12 -1.29 -33.34
N LEU A 24 8.99 -1.84 -32.88
CA LEU A 24 8.66 -2.04 -31.47
C LEU A 24 8.81 -3.53 -31.15
N GLU A 25 9.93 -3.91 -30.56
CA GLU A 25 10.19 -5.29 -30.16
C GLU A 25 9.64 -5.51 -28.74
N ASN A 26 8.62 -6.37 -28.59
CA ASN A 26 8.01 -6.70 -27.31
C ASN A 26 8.84 -7.75 -26.57
N TYR A 27 9.37 -7.39 -25.39
CA TYR A 27 10.17 -8.26 -24.52
C TYR A 27 9.35 -9.10 -23.55
N GLY A 28 8.05 -8.83 -23.45
CA GLY A 28 7.10 -9.55 -22.62
C GLY A 28 6.16 -8.60 -21.87
N THR A 29 5.02 -9.15 -21.45
CA THR A 29 4.00 -8.44 -20.66
C THR A 29 3.90 -9.05 -19.29
N LEU A 30 4.13 -8.24 -18.26
CA LEU A 30 3.92 -8.59 -16.87
C LEU A 30 2.43 -8.50 -16.55
N PRO A 31 1.81 -9.56 -16.02
CA PRO A 31 0.49 -9.44 -15.41
C PRO A 31 0.60 -8.59 -14.15
N VAL A 32 -0.24 -7.57 -14.05
CA VAL A 32 -0.26 -6.62 -12.94
C VAL A 32 -1.53 -6.81 -12.13
N GLU A 33 -1.38 -7.48 -11.01
CA GLU A 33 -2.44 -7.68 -10.03
C GLU A 33 -2.50 -6.47 -9.11
N MET A 34 -3.69 -5.87 -9.01
CA MET A 34 -3.95 -4.80 -8.06
C MET A 34 -4.38 -5.39 -6.71
N VAL A 35 -3.52 -5.25 -5.70
CA VAL A 35 -3.82 -5.68 -4.33
C VAL A 35 -4.01 -4.44 -3.47
N GLY A 36 -5.27 -4.08 -3.24
CA GLY A 36 -5.61 -2.77 -2.67
C GLY A 36 -5.29 -1.67 -3.67
N SER A 37 -4.40 -0.74 -3.31
CA SER A 37 -3.90 0.34 -4.19
C SER A 37 -2.43 0.13 -4.56
N ARG A 38 -2.00 -1.12 -4.77
CA ARG A 38 -0.63 -1.46 -5.12
C ARG A 38 -0.61 -2.30 -6.40
N ALA A 39 0.13 -1.83 -7.39
CA ALA A 39 0.43 -2.58 -8.60
C ALA A 39 1.48 -3.64 -8.30
N THR A 40 1.13 -4.92 -8.44
CA THR A 40 2.01 -6.03 -8.06
C THR A 40 2.15 -7.05 -9.17
N THR A 41 3.28 -7.75 -9.19
CA THR A 41 3.49 -8.92 -10.05
C THR A 41 4.10 -10.07 -9.24
N MET A 42 3.85 -11.29 -9.69
CA MET A 42 4.56 -12.46 -9.19
C MET A 42 5.97 -12.50 -9.76
N VAL A 43 6.93 -12.85 -8.92
CA VAL A 43 8.34 -13.08 -9.24
C VAL A 43 8.84 -14.33 -8.53
N LYS A 44 10.01 -14.83 -8.93
CA LYS A 44 10.65 -15.99 -8.30
C LYS A 44 11.97 -15.58 -7.68
N ILE A 45 12.12 -15.79 -6.37
CA ILE A 45 13.38 -15.55 -5.64
C ILE A 45 13.98 -16.89 -5.24
N ASN A 46 15.11 -17.27 -5.83
CA ASN A 46 15.81 -18.53 -5.57
C ASN A 46 14.88 -19.76 -5.59
N GLY A 47 13.94 -19.80 -6.54
CA GLY A 47 12.98 -20.89 -6.66
C GLY A 47 11.62 -20.67 -5.95
N ASN A 48 11.51 -19.68 -5.07
CA ASN A 48 10.28 -19.40 -4.32
C ASN A 48 9.45 -18.31 -5.01
N ASN A 49 8.18 -18.60 -5.27
CA ASN A 49 7.24 -17.60 -5.77
C ASN A 49 6.94 -16.58 -4.68
N THR A 50 7.05 -15.32 -5.01
CA THR A 50 6.66 -14.22 -4.14
C THR A 50 6.13 -13.06 -4.98
N ARG A 51 5.43 -12.16 -4.35
CA ARG A 51 4.84 -10.99 -5.00
C ARG A 51 5.78 -9.81 -4.80
N PHE A 52 5.91 -8.92 -5.75
CA PHE A 52 6.57 -7.63 -5.53
C PHE A 52 5.69 -6.51 -6.09
N ILE A 53 5.79 -5.34 -5.47
CA ILE A 53 5.20 -4.11 -5.99
C ILE A 53 6.07 -3.63 -7.16
N LEU A 54 5.43 -3.29 -8.27
CA LEU A 54 6.09 -2.60 -9.38
C LEU A 54 6.21 -1.14 -8.99
N ASP A 55 7.43 -0.65 -8.82
CA ASP A 55 7.69 0.70 -8.32
C ASP A 55 8.64 1.45 -9.25
N THR A 56 8.08 2.17 -10.22
CA THR A 56 8.84 3.04 -11.13
C THR A 56 9.49 4.24 -10.43
N GLY A 57 9.04 4.60 -9.21
CA GLY A 57 9.56 5.71 -8.41
C GLY A 57 10.73 5.31 -7.51
N ALA A 58 10.91 4.01 -7.25
CA ALA A 58 12.05 3.45 -6.57
C ALA A 58 13.26 3.37 -7.50
N PHE A 59 14.39 3.95 -7.06
CA PHE A 59 15.63 3.92 -7.87
C PHE A 59 16.27 2.53 -7.94
N PHE A 60 15.95 1.64 -7.00
CA PHE A 60 16.53 0.31 -6.89
C PHE A 60 15.50 -0.67 -6.31
N ASN A 61 15.72 -1.97 -6.48
CA ASN A 61 14.90 -2.98 -5.83
C ASN A 61 15.10 -2.96 -4.30
N ILE A 62 14.02 -2.97 -3.55
CA ILE A 62 14.04 -2.90 -2.09
C ILE A 62 13.18 -4.02 -1.51
N MET A 63 13.58 -4.60 -0.40
CA MET A 63 12.72 -5.47 0.39
C MET A 63 12.92 -5.23 1.89
N SER A 64 11.94 -5.62 2.72
CA SER A 64 12.09 -5.54 4.16
C SER A 64 13.00 -6.65 4.70
N SER A 65 13.56 -6.42 5.89
CA SER A 65 14.33 -7.44 6.62
C SER A 65 13.50 -8.69 6.90
N ALA A 66 12.19 -8.53 7.15
CA ALA A 66 11.26 -9.64 7.32
C ALA A 66 11.11 -10.46 6.04
N ASN A 67 10.89 -9.82 4.88
CA ASN A 67 10.78 -10.52 3.60
C ASN A 67 12.08 -11.26 3.26
N ALA A 68 13.23 -10.60 3.41
CA ALA A 68 14.54 -11.22 3.18
C ALA A 68 14.77 -12.43 4.10
N SER A 69 14.39 -12.33 5.37
CA SER A 69 14.45 -13.43 6.33
C SER A 69 13.53 -14.58 5.93
N SER A 70 12.29 -14.31 5.50
CA SER A 70 11.36 -15.35 5.05
C SER A 70 11.81 -16.08 3.79
N LEU A 71 12.56 -15.39 2.93
CA LEU A 71 13.14 -15.95 1.71
C LEU A 71 14.49 -16.65 1.97
N GLY A 72 14.97 -16.68 3.21
CA GLY A 72 16.23 -17.30 3.59
C GLY A 72 17.46 -16.61 3.00
N LEU A 73 17.36 -15.31 2.69
CA LEU A 73 18.45 -14.54 2.10
C LEU A 73 19.49 -14.16 3.15
N LYS A 74 20.76 -14.23 2.75
CA LYS A 74 21.87 -13.78 3.60
C LYS A 74 22.04 -12.28 3.43
N LEU A 75 21.97 -11.55 4.55
CA LEU A 75 22.17 -10.11 4.58
C LEU A 75 23.65 -9.78 4.77
N GLN A 76 24.12 -8.81 4.00
CA GLN A 76 25.43 -8.19 4.14
C GLN A 76 25.26 -6.76 4.63
N SER A 77 26.17 -6.31 5.48
CA SER A 77 26.19 -4.90 5.90
C SER A 77 26.46 -4.02 4.69
N ALA A 78 25.65 -2.98 4.51
CA ALA A 78 25.96 -1.94 3.54
C ALA A 78 27.23 -1.18 3.99
N PRO A 79 27.96 -0.53 3.06
CA PRO A 79 29.07 0.35 3.41
C PRO A 79 28.68 1.38 4.48
N PHE A 80 29.66 1.76 5.33
CA PHE A 80 29.40 2.72 6.40
C PHE A 80 28.81 4.03 5.86
N GLY A 81 27.71 4.48 6.46
CA GLY A 81 27.02 5.71 6.07
C GLY A 81 26.02 5.56 4.92
N TYR A 82 25.91 4.38 4.31
CA TYR A 82 24.93 4.14 3.25
C TYR A 82 23.51 4.07 3.82
N ARG A 83 22.62 4.92 3.32
CA ARG A 83 21.21 5.03 3.74
C ARG A 83 20.33 5.20 2.51
N VAL A 84 19.10 4.70 2.58
CA VAL A 84 18.08 5.03 1.59
C VAL A 84 17.19 6.13 2.15
N SER A 85 16.82 7.08 1.29
CA SER A 85 15.93 8.20 1.63
C SER A 85 14.65 8.11 0.81
N GLY A 86 13.53 8.47 1.44
CA GLY A 86 12.23 8.60 0.79
C GLY A 86 11.27 9.38 1.69
N ILE A 87 9.96 9.26 1.42
CA ILE A 87 8.93 9.83 2.29
C ILE A 87 9.10 9.26 3.71
N GLY A 88 9.17 10.14 4.70
CA GLY A 88 9.45 9.76 6.09
C GLY A 88 10.93 9.85 6.51
N GLY A 89 11.82 10.28 5.60
CA GLY A 89 13.24 10.49 5.88
C GLY A 89 14.13 9.32 5.44
N ALA A 90 15.26 9.13 6.12
CA ALA A 90 16.28 8.16 5.74
C ALA A 90 16.29 6.94 6.67
N ALA A 91 16.44 5.74 6.10
CA ALA A 91 16.57 4.48 6.82
C ALA A 91 17.94 3.83 6.58
N SER A 92 18.42 3.09 7.57
CA SER A 92 19.61 2.27 7.44
C SER A 92 19.28 1.05 6.58
N VAL A 93 20.26 0.58 5.81
CA VAL A 93 20.05 -0.52 4.86
C VAL A 93 21.16 -1.56 4.93
N GLN A 94 20.82 -2.75 4.51
CA GLN A 94 21.68 -3.89 4.25
C GLN A 94 21.54 -4.26 2.78
N GLN A 95 22.30 -5.26 2.34
CA GLN A 95 22.21 -5.79 0.99
C GLN A 95 21.92 -7.29 1.04
N ALA A 96 21.11 -7.77 0.11
CA ALA A 96 20.92 -9.18 -0.16
C ALA A 96 21.26 -9.49 -1.62
N HIS A 97 21.97 -10.59 -1.83
CA HIS A 97 22.26 -11.12 -3.16
C HIS A 97 21.29 -12.26 -3.48
N VAL A 98 20.44 -12.05 -4.47
CA VAL A 98 19.53 -13.06 -5.01
C VAL A 98 20.25 -13.80 -6.14
N LYS A 99 20.43 -15.12 -5.98
CA LYS A 99 21.18 -15.93 -6.95
C LYS A 99 20.42 -16.06 -8.25
N GLU A 100 19.12 -16.32 -8.16
CA GLU A 100 18.21 -16.48 -9.29
C GLU A 100 16.95 -15.65 -9.04
N PHE A 101 16.72 -14.67 -9.91
CA PHE A 101 15.55 -13.81 -9.91
C PHE A 101 14.75 -14.10 -11.18
N GLY A 102 13.60 -14.74 -11.03
CA GLY A 102 12.67 -15.02 -12.12
C GLY A 102 11.65 -13.90 -12.27
N ILE A 103 11.50 -13.39 -13.49
CA ILE A 103 10.49 -12.40 -13.88
C ILE A 103 10.11 -12.65 -15.33
N LEU A 104 8.82 -12.62 -15.66
CA LEU A 104 8.32 -13.16 -16.94
C LEU A 104 8.83 -14.60 -17.14
N ASP A 105 9.23 -14.94 -18.36
CA ASP A 105 9.90 -16.19 -18.72
C ASP A 105 11.44 -16.10 -18.58
N MET A 106 11.95 -15.05 -17.95
CA MET A 106 13.38 -14.79 -17.78
C MET A 106 13.87 -15.16 -16.38
N THR A 107 15.11 -15.64 -16.29
CA THR A 107 15.82 -15.82 -15.03
C THR A 107 17.11 -15.02 -15.04
N LEU A 108 17.15 -13.97 -14.25
CA LEU A 108 18.33 -13.14 -14.03
C LEU A 108 19.18 -13.76 -12.92
N LYS A 109 20.51 -13.69 -13.09
CA LYS A 109 21.46 -14.22 -12.10
C LYS A 109 22.11 -13.08 -11.33
N ASN A 110 22.31 -13.30 -10.02
CA ASN A 110 23.00 -12.37 -9.12
C ASN A 110 22.37 -10.96 -9.11
N VAL A 111 21.08 -10.91 -8.80
CA VAL A 111 20.35 -9.65 -8.65
C VAL A 111 20.48 -9.14 -7.23
N ASP A 112 20.85 -7.87 -7.09
CA ASP A 112 21.00 -7.23 -5.80
C ASP A 112 19.69 -6.58 -5.33
N PHE A 113 19.45 -6.69 -4.04
CA PHE A 113 18.37 -6.00 -3.35
C PHE A 113 18.93 -5.21 -2.18
N ILE A 114 18.41 -3.99 -2.03
CA ILE A 114 18.55 -3.25 -0.79
C ILE A 114 17.57 -3.83 0.22
N VAL A 115 18.02 -4.05 1.44
CA VAL A 115 17.20 -4.59 2.53
C VAL A 115 17.10 -3.59 3.65
N GLY A 116 15.90 -3.15 3.99
CA GLY A 116 15.65 -2.20 5.08
C GLY A 116 14.62 -1.13 4.72
N GLY A 117 14.54 -0.11 5.57
CA GLY A 117 13.44 0.86 5.52
C GLY A 117 12.14 0.31 6.10
N THR A 118 11.08 1.09 5.94
CA THR A 118 9.73 0.67 6.32
C THR A 118 9.26 -0.49 5.45
N ASP A 119 8.67 -1.51 6.07
CA ASP A 119 8.13 -2.66 5.37
C ASP A 119 6.90 -2.28 4.55
N ALA A 120 7.05 -2.33 3.23
CA ALA A 120 5.96 -2.14 2.28
C ALA A 120 5.20 -3.45 1.98
N GLY A 121 5.48 -4.54 2.72
CA GLY A 121 4.95 -5.87 2.48
C GLY A 121 5.89 -6.70 1.62
N ASN A 122 5.51 -6.95 0.35
CA ASN A 122 6.19 -7.97 -0.45
C ASN A 122 7.45 -7.47 -1.21
N GLY A 123 7.96 -6.28 -0.90
CA GLY A 123 9.12 -5.66 -1.56
C GLY A 123 8.76 -4.88 -2.84
N LEU A 124 9.71 -4.09 -3.33
CA LEU A 124 9.60 -3.16 -4.47
C LEU A 124 10.57 -3.57 -5.58
N LEU A 125 10.09 -3.63 -6.83
CA LEU A 125 10.94 -3.69 -8.03
C LEU A 125 11.15 -2.29 -8.54
N GLY A 126 12.40 -1.83 -8.53
CA GLY A 126 12.76 -0.47 -8.87
C GLY A 126 13.17 -0.31 -10.33
N ALA A 127 13.45 0.95 -10.69
CA ALA A 127 13.93 1.36 -12.00
C ALA A 127 15.21 0.63 -12.46
N ASN A 128 16.02 0.09 -11.55
CA ASN A 128 17.19 -0.71 -11.93
C ASN A 128 16.82 -2.02 -12.67
N LEU A 129 15.60 -2.54 -12.50
CA LEU A 129 15.07 -3.67 -13.25
C LEU A 129 13.94 -3.30 -14.23
N LEU A 130 13.27 -2.16 -14.05
CA LEU A 130 12.18 -1.74 -14.93
C LEU A 130 12.67 -0.86 -16.08
N ASP A 131 13.67 0.00 -15.87
CA ASP A 131 14.14 0.99 -16.85
C ASP A 131 15.32 0.49 -17.72
N PHE A 132 15.36 -0.79 -18.05
CA PHE A 132 16.26 -1.29 -19.10
C PHE A 132 15.60 -1.28 -20.49
N ALA A 133 14.29 -1.05 -20.53
CA ALA A 133 13.43 -1.06 -21.70
C ALA A 133 12.47 0.14 -21.64
N ASP A 134 11.89 0.51 -22.78
CA ASP A 134 10.75 1.42 -22.81
C ASP A 134 9.51 0.69 -22.27
N LEU A 135 8.61 1.42 -21.60
CA LEU A 135 7.53 0.82 -20.80
C LEU A 135 6.17 1.19 -21.37
N GLU A 136 5.31 0.20 -21.60
CA GLU A 136 3.87 0.41 -21.70
C GLU A 136 3.22 0.07 -20.36
N ILE A 137 2.48 1.01 -19.79
CA ILE A 137 1.80 0.89 -18.51
C ILE A 137 0.30 1.00 -18.78
N ASP A 138 -0.41 -0.11 -18.58
CA ASP A 138 -1.86 -0.22 -18.74
C ASP A 138 -2.44 -0.95 -17.52
N LEU A 139 -2.39 -0.27 -16.38
CA LEU A 139 -2.85 -0.83 -15.11
C LEU A 139 -4.36 -1.09 -15.12
N ALA A 140 -5.12 -0.35 -15.91
CA ALA A 140 -6.56 -0.54 -16.08
C ALA A 140 -6.91 -1.93 -16.64
N HIS A 141 -6.02 -2.50 -17.44
CA HIS A 141 -6.15 -3.87 -17.97
C HIS A 141 -5.15 -4.84 -17.33
N GLY A 142 -4.51 -4.46 -16.22
CA GLY A 142 -3.59 -5.30 -15.45
C GLY A 142 -2.32 -5.66 -16.21
N LYS A 143 -1.72 -4.73 -16.95
CA LYS A 143 -0.54 -4.99 -17.79
C LYS A 143 0.56 -3.97 -17.62
N LEU A 144 1.79 -4.47 -17.66
CA LEU A 144 2.99 -3.67 -17.89
C LEU A 144 3.85 -4.39 -18.92
N THR A 145 4.09 -3.77 -20.07
CA THR A 145 4.80 -4.40 -21.19
C THR A 145 6.13 -3.70 -21.44
N LEU A 146 7.17 -4.51 -21.66
CA LEU A 146 8.53 -4.04 -21.90
C LEU A 146 8.79 -4.03 -23.41
N PHE A 147 9.30 -2.90 -23.92
CA PHE A 147 9.62 -2.72 -25.33
C PHE A 147 11.06 -2.28 -25.54
N LYS A 148 11.63 -2.74 -26.66
CA LYS A 148 12.75 -2.03 -27.29
C LYS A 148 12.24 -1.27 -28.50
N VAL A 149 12.40 0.04 -28.45
CA VAL A 149 12.08 0.94 -29.55
C VAL A 149 13.32 1.12 -30.43
N ASP A 150 13.18 0.85 -31.72
CA ASP A 150 14.26 0.97 -32.71
C ASP A 150 13.79 1.77 -33.94
N HIS A 151 14.59 2.73 -34.39
CA HIS A 151 14.34 3.59 -35.57
C HIS A 151 12.98 4.35 -35.61
N CYS A 152 12.27 4.51 -34.49
CA CYS A 152 10.95 5.20 -34.45
C CYS A 152 11.01 6.72 -34.21
N ASP A 153 12.04 7.44 -34.69
CA ASP A 153 12.31 8.84 -34.27
C ASP A 153 11.24 9.86 -34.64
N LYS A 154 10.44 9.57 -35.67
CA LYS A 154 9.39 10.46 -36.18
C LYS A 154 7.98 9.94 -35.90
N GLU A 155 7.86 8.76 -35.32
CA GLU A 155 6.59 8.08 -35.11
C GLU A 155 6.01 8.38 -33.72
N SER A 156 4.68 8.50 -33.66
CA SER A 156 3.98 8.43 -32.38
C SER A 156 4.01 7.00 -31.88
N LEU A 157 4.30 6.82 -30.59
CA LEU A 157 4.28 5.49 -29.95
C LEU A 157 2.96 5.21 -29.23
N ALA A 158 1.95 6.09 -29.41
CA ALA A 158 0.56 5.85 -29.00
C ALA A 158 -0.15 4.88 -29.96
N TYR A 159 0.43 3.71 -30.20
CA TYR A 159 0.04 2.81 -31.29
C TYR A 159 -1.36 2.18 -31.11
N TRP A 160 -1.92 2.20 -29.91
CA TRP A 160 -3.28 1.74 -29.60
C TRP A 160 -4.37 2.73 -30.05
N VAL A 161 -3.99 3.98 -30.38
CA VAL A 161 -4.91 5.06 -30.73
C VAL A 161 -5.10 5.15 -32.25
N LYS A 162 -6.31 4.85 -32.73
CA LYS A 162 -6.63 4.84 -34.17
C LYS A 162 -6.98 6.21 -34.74
N ASP A 163 -7.60 7.06 -33.93
CA ASP A 163 -8.07 8.40 -34.30
C ASP A 163 -7.03 9.50 -34.05
N GLY A 164 -5.81 9.11 -33.64
CA GLY A 164 -4.69 10.00 -33.38
C GLY A 164 -4.84 10.92 -32.17
N LYS A 165 -5.87 10.72 -31.33
CA LYS A 165 -6.10 11.52 -30.12
C LYS A 165 -5.34 10.95 -28.93
N TYR A 166 -4.17 11.50 -28.65
CA TYR A 166 -3.37 11.15 -27.48
C TYR A 166 -2.76 12.40 -26.87
N ASN A 167 -2.37 12.28 -25.61
CA ASN A 167 -1.55 13.26 -24.93
C ASN A 167 -0.07 12.92 -25.05
N VAL A 168 0.78 13.95 -25.08
CA VAL A 168 2.23 13.78 -25.11
C VAL A 168 2.89 14.69 -24.09
N ALA A 169 3.87 14.16 -23.36
CA ALA A 169 4.70 14.90 -22.42
C ALA A 169 6.19 14.62 -22.70
N ASP A 170 7.02 15.65 -22.56
CA ASP A 170 8.46 15.51 -22.60
C ASP A 170 8.97 14.95 -21.26
N ILE A 171 9.85 13.96 -21.32
CA ILE A 171 10.51 13.39 -20.14
C ILE A 171 11.74 14.22 -19.80
N GLU A 172 11.82 14.64 -18.54
CA GLU A 172 12.96 15.40 -18.04
C GLU A 172 14.16 14.51 -17.70
N PRO A 173 15.40 14.98 -17.94
CA PRO A 173 16.57 14.26 -17.49
C PRO A 173 16.63 14.19 -15.95
N ALA A 174 17.02 13.03 -15.43
CA ALA A 174 17.30 12.87 -14.01
C ALA A 174 18.49 13.74 -13.56
N ASP A 175 18.63 13.88 -12.24
CA ASP A 175 19.66 14.76 -11.62
C ASP A 175 21.08 14.28 -11.88
N ASN A 176 21.25 12.97 -12.03
CA ASN A 176 22.51 12.33 -12.33
C ASN A 176 22.27 11.15 -13.29
N GLN A 177 23.32 10.71 -13.97
CA GLN A 177 23.26 9.67 -15.00
C GLN A 177 22.92 8.25 -14.49
N PHE A 178 22.90 8.04 -13.17
CA PHE A 178 22.58 6.75 -12.56
C PHE A 178 21.12 6.67 -12.11
N ASP A 179 20.46 7.81 -11.93
CA ASP A 179 19.03 7.87 -11.69
C ASP A 179 18.30 7.74 -13.03
N ARG A 180 17.49 6.70 -13.11
CA ARG A 180 16.82 6.21 -14.33
C ARG A 180 15.30 6.38 -14.27
N ARG A 181 14.81 7.06 -13.23
CA ARG A 181 13.38 7.27 -13.06
C ARG A 181 12.86 8.29 -14.07
N THR A 182 11.58 8.17 -14.39
CA THR A 182 10.90 9.04 -15.35
C THR A 182 10.35 10.28 -14.64
N PHE A 183 10.81 11.45 -15.07
CA PHE A 183 10.41 12.74 -14.51
C PHE A 183 9.64 13.59 -15.52
N PHE A 184 8.72 14.41 -15.04
CA PHE A 184 7.95 15.36 -15.83
C PHE A 184 7.96 16.74 -15.17
N THR A 185 8.00 17.81 -15.97
CA THR A 185 7.48 19.11 -15.51
C THR A 185 5.96 19.04 -15.58
N VAL A 186 5.32 19.34 -14.45
CA VAL A 186 3.87 19.52 -14.35
C VAL A 186 3.57 20.94 -13.88
N THR A 187 2.32 21.39 -14.07
CA THR A 187 1.87 22.67 -13.48
C THR A 187 0.66 22.46 -12.58
N ILE A 188 0.71 23.00 -11.35
CA ILE A 188 -0.39 23.05 -10.40
C ILE A 188 -0.77 24.52 -10.21
N ASN A 189 -2.03 24.88 -10.48
CA ASN A 189 -2.52 26.26 -10.46
C ASN A 189 -1.60 27.24 -11.23
N GLY A 190 -1.10 26.79 -12.39
CA GLY A 190 -0.15 27.54 -13.22
C GLY A 190 1.29 27.62 -12.72
N LYS A 191 1.64 26.97 -11.60
CA LYS A 191 3.00 26.93 -11.04
C LYS A 191 3.68 25.61 -11.36
N LYS A 192 4.92 25.69 -11.85
CA LYS A 192 5.71 24.50 -12.19
C LYS A 192 6.08 23.70 -10.94
N ALA A 193 6.00 22.38 -11.07
CA ALA A 193 6.52 21.41 -10.11
C ALA A 193 7.15 20.25 -10.87
N ARG A 194 8.13 19.60 -10.26
CA ARG A 194 8.74 18.39 -10.83
C ARG A 194 8.08 17.14 -10.27
N ALA A 195 7.48 16.35 -11.14
CA ALA A 195 6.86 15.08 -10.81
C ALA A 195 7.74 13.90 -11.21
N VAL A 196 7.68 12.80 -10.46
CA VAL A 196 8.22 11.49 -10.85
C VAL A 196 7.07 10.51 -11.01
N LEU A 197 7.16 9.64 -12.02
CA LEU A 197 6.20 8.56 -12.22
C LEU A 197 6.45 7.46 -11.19
N ASP A 198 5.45 7.11 -10.39
CA ASP A 198 5.61 6.23 -9.24
C ASP A 198 4.43 5.25 -9.11
N SER A 199 4.56 4.08 -9.72
CA SER A 199 3.59 2.99 -9.57
C SER A 199 3.61 2.29 -8.20
N GLY A 200 4.59 2.60 -7.34
CA GLY A 200 4.65 2.14 -5.96
C GLY A 200 3.83 3.01 -5.00
N ALA A 201 3.57 4.26 -5.38
CA ALA A 201 2.76 5.19 -4.63
C ALA A 201 1.26 4.89 -4.78
N SER A 202 0.57 4.64 -3.66
CA SER A 202 -0.87 4.31 -3.63
C SER A 202 -1.79 5.47 -4.05
N ALA A 203 -1.26 6.68 -4.15
CA ALA A 203 -1.95 7.87 -4.62
C ALA A 203 -0.95 8.88 -5.17
N THR A 204 -1.44 9.79 -5.99
CA THR A 204 -0.71 10.97 -6.43
C THR A 204 -0.56 11.93 -5.25
N VAL A 205 0.69 12.32 -4.94
CA VAL A 205 1.00 13.17 -3.77
C VAL A 205 1.86 14.37 -4.15
N LEU A 206 1.54 15.52 -3.56
CA LEU A 206 2.29 16.77 -3.68
C LEU A 206 3.00 17.07 -2.36
N THR A 207 4.23 17.58 -2.41
CA THR A 207 4.90 18.10 -1.20
C THR A 207 4.22 19.37 -0.71
N ARG A 208 4.21 19.58 0.60
CA ARG A 208 3.69 20.81 1.21
C ARG A 208 4.32 22.07 0.62
N ASP A 209 5.64 22.09 0.47
CA ASP A 209 6.35 23.26 -0.10
C ASP A 209 5.87 23.57 -1.53
N ALA A 210 5.58 22.54 -2.35
CA ALA A 210 5.07 22.73 -3.71
C ALA A 210 3.61 23.20 -3.72
N ALA A 211 2.78 22.69 -2.80
CA ALA A 211 1.42 23.14 -2.59
C ALA A 211 1.36 24.62 -2.20
N GLU A 212 2.20 25.05 -1.25
CA GLU A 212 2.29 26.45 -0.83
C GLU A 212 2.77 27.36 -1.98
N ARG A 213 3.75 26.90 -2.78
CA ARG A 213 4.17 27.62 -4.00
C ARG A 213 3.06 27.73 -5.04
N ALA A 214 2.17 26.74 -5.12
CA ALA A 214 0.97 26.73 -5.96
C ALA A 214 -0.19 27.58 -5.40
N GLY A 215 -0.01 28.22 -4.23
CA GLY A 215 -0.99 29.12 -3.63
C GLY A 215 -2.07 28.41 -2.81
N ILE A 216 -1.84 27.17 -2.38
CA ILE A 216 -2.79 26.39 -1.58
C ILE A 216 -2.73 26.85 -0.12
N ASP A 217 -3.88 27.27 0.44
CA ASP A 217 -4.03 27.65 1.85
C ASP A 217 -4.51 26.46 2.69
N PHE A 218 -3.64 25.95 3.56
CA PHE A 218 -3.95 24.81 4.45
C PHE A 218 -4.93 25.15 5.58
N ASN A 219 -5.28 26.43 5.77
CA ASN A 219 -6.29 26.85 6.74
C ASN A 219 -7.67 27.04 6.10
N ALA A 220 -7.79 26.84 4.79
CA ALA A 220 -9.06 26.95 4.10
C ALA A 220 -10.04 25.86 4.61
N PRO A 221 -11.34 26.18 4.71
CA PRO A 221 -12.33 25.30 5.35
C PRO A 221 -12.58 23.98 4.62
N ASP A 222 -12.19 23.89 3.35
CA ASP A 222 -12.30 22.73 2.47
C ASP A 222 -11.08 21.80 2.53
N VAL A 223 -9.99 22.21 3.21
CA VAL A 223 -8.83 21.35 3.46
C VAL A 223 -9.16 20.32 4.53
N LYS A 224 -8.97 19.05 4.18
CA LYS A 224 -9.21 17.93 5.09
C LYS A 224 -7.87 17.38 5.59
N VAL A 225 -7.68 17.37 6.91
CA VAL A 225 -6.53 16.68 7.51
C VAL A 225 -6.71 15.18 7.30
N GLY A 226 -5.73 14.55 6.66
CA GLY A 226 -5.71 13.11 6.44
C GLY A 226 -5.04 12.35 7.58
N SER A 227 -5.03 11.03 7.47
CA SER A 227 -4.22 10.16 8.33
C SER A 227 -2.72 10.33 8.02
N SER A 228 -1.86 9.87 8.90
CA SER A 228 -0.42 9.85 8.60
C SER A 228 -0.12 8.95 7.41
N GLY A 229 0.67 9.46 6.47
CA GLY A 229 1.23 8.71 5.35
C GLY A 229 2.52 8.00 5.78
N ILE A 230 2.82 6.90 5.12
CA ILE A 230 4.01 6.08 5.38
C ILE A 230 4.73 5.85 4.05
N GLY A 231 6.04 6.07 4.06
CA GLY A 231 6.94 5.69 2.96
C GLY A 231 8.12 4.88 3.48
N ILE A 232 9.15 4.75 2.65
CA ILE A 232 10.38 3.98 2.99
C ILE A 232 11.14 4.56 4.19
N GLY A 233 10.99 5.85 4.46
CA GLY A 233 11.64 6.51 5.58
C GLY A 233 11.07 6.09 6.93
N ALA A 234 11.89 6.23 7.96
CA ALA A 234 11.62 5.74 9.31
C ALA A 234 10.58 6.56 10.09
N ARG A 235 9.81 7.46 9.48
CA ARG A 235 8.84 8.28 10.20
C ARG A 235 7.54 8.42 9.41
N PRO A 236 6.37 8.39 10.08
CA PRO A 236 5.14 8.80 9.44
C PRO A 236 5.20 10.30 9.07
N VAL A 237 4.49 10.68 8.02
CA VAL A 237 4.32 12.08 7.58
C VAL A 237 2.86 12.48 7.71
N LYS A 238 2.58 13.75 8.02
CA LYS A 238 1.19 14.25 8.01
C LYS A 238 0.69 14.37 6.58
N THR A 239 -0.61 14.19 6.39
CA THR A 239 -1.23 14.36 5.08
C THR A 239 -2.44 15.28 5.14
N TRP A 240 -2.77 15.87 3.99
CA TRP A 240 -3.97 16.66 3.77
C TRP A 240 -4.59 16.29 2.42
N THR A 241 -5.90 16.45 2.29
CA THR A 241 -6.58 16.52 1.00
C THR A 241 -6.93 17.97 0.72
N VAL A 242 -6.51 18.48 -0.43
CA VAL A 242 -6.68 19.87 -0.85
C VAL A 242 -7.35 19.93 -2.22
N ASN A 243 -8.09 21.01 -2.47
CA ASN A 243 -8.58 21.32 -3.81
C ASN A 243 -7.47 21.99 -4.64
N ILE A 244 -7.46 21.69 -5.93
CA ILE A 244 -6.62 22.37 -6.92
C ILE A 244 -7.49 22.87 -8.08
N ASP A 245 -7.16 24.05 -8.60
CA ASP A 245 -7.88 24.64 -9.72
C ASP A 245 -7.52 23.93 -11.01
N SER A 246 -6.23 23.67 -11.23
CA SER A 246 -5.74 23.02 -12.44
C SER A 246 -4.48 22.20 -12.19
N PHE A 247 -4.38 21.04 -12.81
CA PHE A 247 -3.16 20.26 -12.98
C PHE A 247 -2.90 20.04 -14.47
N SER A 248 -1.67 20.21 -14.94
CA SER A 248 -1.30 19.91 -16.34
C SER A 248 -0.02 19.11 -16.42
N VAL A 249 0.02 18.15 -17.35
CA VAL A 249 1.20 17.35 -17.71
C VAL A 249 1.22 17.18 -19.23
N GLY A 250 2.29 17.65 -19.88
CA GLY A 250 2.34 17.67 -21.34
C GLY A 250 1.17 18.45 -21.96
N SER A 251 0.41 17.80 -22.84
CA SER A 251 -0.79 18.37 -23.47
C SER A 251 -2.08 18.20 -22.65
N GLU A 252 -2.05 17.46 -21.54
CA GLU A 252 -3.23 17.24 -20.71
C GLU A 252 -3.41 18.36 -19.69
N THR A 253 -4.66 18.75 -19.44
CA THR A 253 -5.02 19.62 -18.32
C THR A 253 -6.29 19.14 -17.64
N ILE A 254 -6.21 18.93 -16.34
CA ILE A 254 -7.29 18.51 -15.45
C ILE A 254 -7.69 19.72 -14.62
N GLN A 255 -8.98 20.03 -14.58
CA GLN A 255 -9.53 21.16 -13.83
C GLN A 255 -10.28 20.68 -12.60
N HIS A 256 -10.34 21.51 -11.57
CA HIS A 256 -11.20 21.34 -10.39
C HIS A 256 -11.12 19.95 -9.74
N SER A 257 -9.95 19.60 -9.24
CA SER A 257 -9.69 18.27 -8.66
C SER A 257 -9.24 18.34 -7.21
N GLN A 258 -9.09 17.17 -6.58
CA GLN A 258 -8.52 17.03 -5.24
C GLN A 258 -7.22 16.25 -5.30
N MET A 259 -6.25 16.66 -4.49
CA MET A 259 -4.93 16.04 -4.41
C MET A 259 -4.52 15.83 -2.96
N GLN A 260 -3.74 14.79 -2.71
CA GLN A 260 -3.13 14.60 -1.41
C GLN A 260 -1.83 15.40 -1.30
N VAL A 261 -1.67 16.10 -0.18
CA VAL A 261 -0.44 16.81 0.17
C VAL A 261 0.22 16.14 1.37
N ILE A 262 1.54 16.03 1.38
CA ILE A 262 2.32 15.45 2.48
C ILE A 262 3.27 16.46 3.12
N ASP A 263 3.42 16.35 4.45
CA ASP A 263 4.42 17.08 5.24
C ASP A 263 5.76 16.36 5.20
N GLY A 264 6.35 16.27 4.01
CA GLY A 264 7.54 15.49 3.79
C GLY A 264 8.22 15.81 2.47
N ARG A 265 9.48 15.41 2.37
CA ARG A 265 10.24 15.46 1.13
C ARG A 265 10.13 14.11 0.42
N ILE A 266 10.04 14.16 -0.91
CA ILE A 266 10.07 12.95 -1.76
C ILE A 266 11.51 12.67 -2.21
N GLY A 267 12.23 13.72 -2.61
CA GLY A 267 13.63 13.69 -3.01
C GLY A 267 14.24 15.09 -2.93
N ASP A 268 15.44 15.27 -3.47
CA ASP A 268 16.14 16.57 -3.37
C ASP A 268 15.47 17.66 -4.22
N ARG A 269 14.97 17.30 -5.42
CA ARG A 269 14.33 18.21 -6.38
C ARG A 269 12.97 17.73 -6.88
N THR A 270 12.37 16.75 -6.21
CA THR A 270 11.08 16.17 -6.58
C THR A 270 9.98 16.75 -5.72
N ASP A 271 8.98 17.35 -6.37
CA ASP A 271 7.86 18.02 -5.72
C ASP A 271 6.62 17.13 -5.62
N MET A 272 6.51 16.12 -6.49
CA MET A 272 5.27 15.34 -6.67
C MET A 272 5.56 13.89 -7.10
N LEU A 273 4.71 12.96 -6.64
CA LEU A 273 4.60 11.60 -7.19
C LEU A 273 3.34 11.51 -8.04
N LEU A 274 3.43 10.99 -9.26
CA LEU A 274 2.27 10.55 -10.06
C LEU A 274 2.04 9.08 -9.75
N GLY A 275 1.03 8.83 -8.90
CA GLY A 275 0.77 7.53 -8.28
C GLY A 275 -0.07 6.58 -9.14
N VAL A 276 -0.42 5.44 -8.55
CA VAL A 276 -1.27 4.42 -9.22
C VAL A 276 -2.64 4.94 -9.62
N ASP A 277 -3.17 5.98 -8.98
CA ASP A 277 -4.45 6.59 -9.34
C ASP A 277 -4.38 7.28 -10.70
N PHE A 278 -3.33 8.06 -10.93
CA PHE A 278 -3.02 8.64 -12.24
C PHE A 278 -2.75 7.53 -13.26
N LEU A 279 -1.97 6.51 -12.90
CA LEU A 279 -1.63 5.41 -13.82
C LEU A 279 -2.82 4.49 -14.15
N LEU A 280 -3.79 4.31 -13.26
CA LEU A 280 -5.01 3.54 -13.52
C LEU A 280 -5.98 4.32 -14.42
N ALA A 281 -5.94 5.65 -14.34
CA ALA A 281 -6.74 6.52 -15.18
C ALA A 281 -6.16 6.68 -16.59
N HIS A 282 -4.96 6.16 -16.88
CA HIS A 282 -4.28 6.34 -18.16
C HIS A 282 -3.68 5.06 -18.72
N HIS A 283 -3.65 4.96 -20.05
CA HIS A 283 -2.80 4.03 -20.78
C HIS A 283 -1.59 4.80 -21.27
N MET A 284 -0.38 4.42 -20.84
CA MET A 284 0.82 5.20 -21.08
C MET A 284 1.91 4.38 -21.78
N PHE A 285 2.63 5.00 -22.70
CA PHE A 285 3.90 4.51 -23.26
C PHE A 285 5.01 5.48 -22.89
N ILE A 286 5.92 5.03 -22.05
CA ILE A 286 7.10 5.74 -21.55
C ILE A 286 8.29 5.36 -22.44
N ALA A 287 8.56 6.19 -23.45
CA ALA A 287 9.69 6.04 -24.35
C ALA A 287 10.91 6.79 -23.77
N ASN A 288 11.54 6.21 -22.75
CA ASN A 288 12.75 6.74 -22.14
C ASN A 288 13.88 6.90 -23.16
N SER A 289 13.98 6.00 -24.14
CA SER A 289 14.93 6.10 -25.27
C SER A 289 14.76 7.36 -26.12
N LYS A 290 13.54 7.92 -26.17
CA LYS A 290 13.18 9.12 -26.93
C LYS A 290 12.86 10.34 -26.07
N ARG A 291 12.90 10.19 -24.74
CA ARG A 291 12.48 11.19 -23.75
C ARG A 291 11.07 11.73 -23.99
N LYS A 292 10.13 10.86 -24.33
CA LYS A 292 8.72 11.20 -24.49
C LYS A 292 7.82 10.19 -23.82
N ALA A 293 6.72 10.67 -23.26
CA ALA A 293 5.61 9.84 -22.83
C ALA A 293 4.38 10.14 -23.70
N TYR A 294 3.72 9.08 -24.17
CA TYR A 294 2.47 9.16 -24.91
C TYR A 294 1.38 8.50 -24.07
N PHE A 295 0.20 9.11 -23.95
CA PHE A 295 -0.83 8.56 -23.07
C PHE A 295 -2.24 8.95 -23.47
N THR A 296 -3.21 8.11 -23.11
CA THR A 296 -4.64 8.38 -23.23
C THR A 296 -5.33 8.24 -21.89
N TYR A 297 -6.43 8.95 -21.71
CA TYR A 297 -7.27 8.83 -20.53
C TYR A 297 -8.28 7.69 -20.70
N ASN A 298 -8.26 6.73 -19.77
CA ASN A 298 -9.05 5.50 -19.79
C ASN A 298 -10.42 5.65 -19.08
N GLY A 299 -10.77 6.85 -18.65
CA GLY A 299 -11.99 7.10 -17.86
C GLY A 299 -11.79 6.93 -16.35
N GLY A 300 -12.76 7.43 -15.58
CA GLY A 300 -12.77 7.35 -14.11
C GLY A 300 -12.06 8.52 -13.41
N ARG A 301 -11.82 8.41 -12.11
CA ARG A 301 -11.15 9.48 -11.37
C ARG A 301 -9.66 9.47 -11.64
N VAL A 302 -9.08 10.63 -12.00
CA VAL A 302 -7.62 10.73 -12.19
C VAL A 302 -6.86 10.73 -10.85
N PHE A 303 -7.43 11.35 -9.81
CA PHE A 303 -6.84 11.35 -8.48
C PHE A 303 -7.80 10.74 -7.47
N THR A 304 -7.30 9.89 -6.57
CA THR A 304 -8.09 9.05 -5.64
C THR A 304 -9.12 9.84 -4.82
N PHE A 305 -8.78 11.09 -4.49
CA PHE A 305 -9.60 11.93 -3.62
C PHE A 305 -10.59 12.82 -4.37
N ALA A 306 -10.53 12.88 -5.71
CA ALA A 306 -11.53 13.59 -6.48
C ALA A 306 -12.91 12.91 -6.35
N THR A 307 -14.00 13.68 -6.42
CA THR A 307 -15.31 13.12 -6.73
C THR A 307 -15.27 12.52 -8.14
N ALA A 308 -15.87 11.36 -8.35
CA ALA A 308 -16.06 10.85 -9.71
C ALA A 308 -16.83 11.94 -10.48
N PRO A 309 -16.43 12.27 -11.72
CA PRO A 309 -17.27 13.11 -12.56
C PRO A 309 -18.70 12.54 -12.49
N GLY A 310 -19.66 13.38 -12.11
CA GLY A 310 -21.06 13.01 -12.28
C GLY A 310 -21.27 12.58 -13.74
N ASP A 311 -22.18 11.65 -13.97
CA ASP A 311 -22.53 11.01 -15.26
C ASP A 311 -22.90 11.97 -16.43
N SER A 312 -22.53 13.25 -16.39
CA SER A 312 -22.79 14.26 -17.42
C SER A 312 -21.59 14.72 -18.24
N ASP A 313 -20.34 14.43 -17.85
CA ASP A 313 -19.15 14.84 -18.64
C ASP A 313 -18.34 13.61 -19.08
N ARG A 314 -18.96 12.76 -19.91
CA ARG A 314 -18.19 11.93 -20.84
C ARG A 314 -17.56 12.87 -21.86
N SER A 315 -16.31 13.27 -21.64
CA SER A 315 -15.50 13.67 -22.77
C SER A 315 -15.35 12.46 -23.67
N ASP A 316 -15.94 12.52 -24.87
CA ASP A 316 -15.78 11.54 -25.94
C ASP A 316 -14.31 11.52 -26.44
N ALA A 317 -13.42 11.01 -25.60
CA ALA A 317 -12.13 10.48 -26.00
C ALA A 317 -12.35 8.99 -26.30
N GLY A 318 -12.11 8.62 -27.55
CA GLY A 318 -12.57 7.37 -28.14
C GLY A 318 -12.21 6.15 -27.29
N THR A 319 -13.21 5.31 -27.05
CA THR A 319 -12.99 3.91 -26.70
C THR A 319 -12.08 3.30 -27.76
N ALA A 320 -10.85 2.95 -27.38
CA ALA A 320 -10.00 2.09 -28.17
C ALA A 320 -10.72 0.73 -28.29
N THR A 321 -11.40 0.51 -29.41
CA THR A 321 -11.84 -0.82 -29.81
C THR A 321 -10.72 -1.44 -30.64
N ASP A 322 -9.98 -2.37 -30.03
CA ASP A 322 -9.04 -3.26 -30.72
C ASP A 322 -9.74 -3.97 -31.89
N GLU A 323 -9.27 -3.77 -33.13
CA GLU A 323 -9.76 -4.50 -34.33
C GLU A 323 -8.81 -5.59 -34.82
N ASN A 324 -7.72 -5.86 -34.09
CA ASN A 324 -7.24 -7.24 -34.00
C ASN A 324 -8.02 -7.82 -32.83
N GLY A 325 -9.22 -8.37 -33.09
CA GLY A 325 -10.17 -8.73 -32.04
C GLY A 325 -9.44 -9.37 -30.85
N PRO A 326 -9.64 -8.87 -29.61
CA PRO A 326 -8.78 -9.24 -28.50
C PRO A 326 -8.75 -10.77 -28.43
N ALA A 327 -7.54 -11.34 -28.27
CA ALA A 327 -7.42 -12.72 -27.85
C ALA A 327 -8.48 -12.96 -26.77
N ALA A 328 -9.31 -14.00 -26.94
CA ALA A 328 -10.45 -14.21 -26.07
C ALA A 328 -9.98 -14.11 -24.61
N ARG A 329 -10.53 -13.15 -23.86
CA ARG A 329 -10.10 -12.86 -22.48
C ARG A 329 -10.13 -14.15 -21.68
N THR A 330 -9.03 -14.43 -21.00
CA THR A 330 -8.90 -15.56 -20.10
C THR A 330 -9.57 -15.25 -18.76
N ALA A 331 -9.72 -16.27 -17.91
CA ALA A 331 -10.22 -16.07 -16.55
C ALA A 331 -9.31 -15.12 -15.75
N ASP A 332 -7.99 -15.22 -15.95
CA ASP A 332 -7.00 -14.34 -15.31
C ASP A 332 -7.14 -12.90 -15.82
N ASP A 333 -7.36 -12.68 -17.12
CA ASP A 333 -7.59 -11.33 -17.66
C ASP A 333 -8.80 -10.65 -17.00
N TYR A 334 -9.91 -11.39 -16.83
CA TYR A 334 -11.08 -10.89 -16.12
C TYR A 334 -10.79 -10.61 -14.64
N ALA A 335 -10.01 -11.47 -13.97
CA ALA A 335 -9.64 -11.24 -12.58
C ALA A 335 -8.77 -9.97 -12.41
N LEU A 336 -7.82 -9.76 -13.32
CA LEU A 336 -6.98 -8.55 -13.34
C LEU A 336 -7.80 -7.28 -13.58
N LEU A 337 -8.75 -7.33 -14.53
CA LEU A 337 -9.71 -6.24 -14.76
C LEU A 337 -10.51 -5.93 -13.50
N GLY A 338 -11.10 -6.95 -12.87
CA GLY A 338 -11.91 -6.73 -11.67
C GLY A 338 -11.10 -6.11 -10.53
N GLN A 339 -9.85 -6.51 -10.34
CA GLN A 339 -8.94 -5.88 -9.38
C GLN A 339 -8.65 -4.42 -9.72
N ALA A 340 -8.40 -4.09 -11.00
CA ALA A 340 -8.17 -2.72 -11.45
C ALA A 340 -9.40 -1.83 -11.29
N HIS A 341 -10.61 -2.33 -11.62
CA HIS A 341 -11.88 -1.66 -11.35
C HIS A 341 -12.07 -1.40 -9.86
N LEU A 342 -11.75 -2.36 -9.00
CA LEU A 342 -11.81 -2.17 -7.55
C LEU A 342 -10.87 -1.05 -7.09
N SER A 343 -9.63 -1.01 -7.58
CA SER A 343 -8.67 0.06 -7.25
C SER A 343 -9.07 1.44 -7.77
N ARG A 344 -9.86 1.52 -8.86
CA ARG A 344 -10.50 2.77 -9.34
C ARG A 344 -11.73 3.19 -8.52
N GLY A 345 -12.14 2.37 -7.55
CA GLY A 345 -13.31 2.60 -6.72
C GLY A 345 -14.62 2.28 -7.45
N GLU A 346 -14.60 1.28 -8.32
CA GLU A 346 -15.75 0.79 -9.10
C GLU A 346 -16.12 -0.65 -8.67
N PRO A 347 -16.53 -0.87 -7.41
CA PRO A 347 -16.63 -2.22 -6.85
C PRO A 347 -17.70 -3.08 -7.54
N LYS A 348 -18.76 -2.48 -8.11
CA LYS A 348 -19.78 -3.22 -8.87
C LYS A 348 -19.27 -3.76 -10.21
N ALA A 349 -18.48 -2.95 -10.92
CA ALA A 349 -17.83 -3.41 -12.14
C ALA A 349 -16.82 -4.53 -11.82
N ALA A 350 -16.07 -4.36 -10.73
CA ALA A 350 -15.16 -5.38 -10.23
C ALA A 350 -15.85 -6.72 -9.94
N VAL A 351 -17.00 -6.71 -9.28
CA VAL A 351 -17.80 -7.93 -9.05
C VAL A 351 -18.18 -8.59 -10.38
N GLY A 352 -18.65 -7.82 -11.37
CA GLY A 352 -19.03 -8.36 -12.69
C GLY A 352 -17.88 -9.02 -13.43
N ASP A 353 -16.69 -8.41 -13.45
CA ASP A 353 -15.51 -9.02 -14.06
C ASP A 353 -15.07 -10.29 -13.32
N LEU A 354 -15.12 -10.27 -11.98
CA LEU A 354 -14.74 -11.42 -11.15
C LEU A 354 -15.75 -12.57 -11.23
N ASP A 355 -17.04 -12.27 -11.49
CA ASP A 355 -18.05 -13.29 -11.80
C ASP A 355 -17.68 -14.06 -13.08
N GLU A 356 -17.23 -13.36 -14.12
CA GLU A 356 -16.78 -14.01 -15.36
C GLU A 356 -15.50 -14.82 -15.13
N ALA A 357 -14.53 -14.29 -14.37
CA ALA A 357 -13.34 -15.04 -13.99
C ALA A 357 -13.68 -16.36 -13.27
N ILE A 358 -14.57 -16.31 -12.27
CA ILE A 358 -15.02 -17.48 -11.49
C ILE A 358 -15.85 -18.44 -12.36
N ARG A 359 -16.69 -17.92 -13.26
CA ARG A 359 -17.45 -18.76 -14.20
C ARG A 359 -16.53 -19.56 -15.11
N MET A 360 -15.41 -18.97 -15.53
CA MET A 360 -14.44 -19.60 -16.41
C MET A 360 -13.49 -20.56 -15.68
N ALA A 361 -13.09 -20.24 -14.45
CA ALA A 361 -12.22 -21.10 -13.62
C ALA A 361 -12.70 -21.12 -12.15
N PRO A 362 -13.69 -21.97 -11.82
CA PRO A 362 -14.39 -21.95 -10.52
C PRO A 362 -13.58 -22.52 -9.36
N ASP A 363 -12.41 -23.11 -9.60
CA ASP A 363 -11.50 -23.71 -8.62
C ASP A 363 -10.33 -22.80 -8.22
N GLN A 364 -10.28 -21.58 -8.76
CA GLN A 364 -9.25 -20.59 -8.44
C GLN A 364 -9.59 -19.81 -7.16
N ALA A 365 -9.00 -20.22 -6.03
CA ALA A 365 -9.25 -19.60 -4.71
C ALA A 365 -9.05 -18.07 -4.71
N ALA A 366 -8.02 -17.58 -5.39
CA ALA A 366 -7.67 -16.16 -5.45
C ALA A 366 -8.79 -15.28 -6.04
N PHE A 367 -9.61 -15.81 -6.95
CA PHE A 367 -10.70 -15.04 -7.55
C PHE A 367 -11.81 -14.76 -6.54
N TYR A 368 -12.11 -15.71 -5.66
CA TYR A 368 -13.06 -15.51 -4.57
C TYR A 368 -12.53 -14.50 -3.54
N VAL A 369 -11.23 -14.49 -3.23
CA VAL A 369 -10.64 -13.45 -2.37
C VAL A 369 -10.77 -12.06 -3.01
N ALA A 370 -10.47 -11.95 -4.30
CA ALA A 370 -10.61 -10.69 -5.03
C ALA A 370 -12.07 -10.22 -5.05
N ARG A 371 -13.04 -11.12 -5.26
CA ARG A 371 -14.46 -10.76 -5.27
C ARG A 371 -14.99 -10.44 -3.87
N ALA A 372 -14.50 -11.12 -2.83
CA ALA A 372 -14.77 -10.74 -1.45
C ALA A 372 -14.32 -9.31 -1.12
N ARG A 373 -13.15 -8.88 -1.62
CA ARG A 373 -12.71 -7.48 -1.50
C ARG A 373 -13.63 -6.51 -2.24
N ALA A 374 -14.10 -6.89 -3.43
CA ALA A 374 -15.06 -6.08 -4.18
C ALA A 374 -16.42 -5.99 -3.47
N TYR A 375 -16.91 -7.09 -2.89
CA TYR A 375 -18.12 -7.11 -2.08
C TYR A 375 -17.99 -6.27 -0.81
N GLU A 376 -16.87 -6.34 -0.10
CA GLU A 376 -16.62 -5.50 1.08
C GLU A 376 -16.66 -4.00 0.70
N ALA A 377 -16.01 -3.62 -0.39
CA ALA A 377 -16.05 -2.26 -0.91
C ALA A 377 -17.46 -1.82 -1.38
N ASP A 378 -18.30 -2.75 -1.86
CA ASP A 378 -19.73 -2.51 -2.15
C ASP A 378 -20.64 -2.67 -0.90
N LYS A 379 -20.06 -2.84 0.29
CA LYS A 379 -20.76 -3.00 1.59
C LYS A 379 -21.64 -4.26 1.68
N GLN A 380 -21.26 -5.32 0.97
CA GLN A 380 -21.92 -6.62 0.94
C GLN A 380 -21.14 -7.65 1.78
N SER A 381 -21.00 -7.41 3.09
CA SER A 381 -20.14 -8.22 3.98
C SER A 381 -20.51 -9.71 4.03
N ASP A 382 -21.81 -10.06 3.96
CA ASP A 382 -22.24 -11.47 3.97
C ASP A 382 -21.84 -12.22 2.70
N ALA A 383 -21.87 -11.54 1.54
CA ALA A 383 -21.39 -12.10 0.28
C ALA A 383 -19.86 -12.28 0.31
N ALA A 384 -19.14 -11.30 0.88
CA ALA A 384 -17.70 -11.40 1.09
C ALA A 384 -17.34 -12.60 1.99
N LEU A 385 -18.04 -12.81 3.12
CA LEU A 385 -17.84 -13.96 4.00
C LEU A 385 -18.07 -15.29 3.26
N THR A 386 -19.10 -15.37 2.42
CA THR A 386 -19.41 -16.57 1.61
C THR A 386 -18.27 -16.89 0.64
N ASP A 387 -17.74 -15.87 -0.03
CA ASP A 387 -16.60 -16.04 -0.95
C ASP A 387 -15.32 -16.41 -0.22
N LEU A 388 -15.08 -15.87 0.98
CA LEU A 388 -13.93 -16.23 1.81
C LEU A 388 -14.03 -17.69 2.29
N ASP A 389 -15.23 -18.15 2.65
CA ASP A 389 -15.47 -19.56 2.98
C ASP A 389 -15.18 -20.45 1.75
N LYS A 390 -15.61 -20.04 0.56
CA LYS A 390 -15.32 -20.77 -0.68
C LYS A 390 -13.83 -20.77 -1.00
N SER A 391 -13.15 -19.63 -0.91
CA SER A 391 -11.69 -19.52 -1.08
C SER A 391 -10.96 -20.47 -0.12
N LEU A 392 -11.30 -20.45 1.16
CA LEU A 392 -10.64 -21.26 2.19
C LEU A 392 -10.98 -22.76 2.09
N SER A 393 -12.08 -23.12 1.41
CA SER A 393 -12.33 -24.52 1.04
C SER A 393 -11.40 -25.03 -0.07
N LEU A 394 -10.92 -24.13 -0.94
CA LEU A 394 -10.02 -24.42 -2.06
C LEU A 394 -8.55 -24.34 -1.62
N ASP A 395 -8.20 -23.31 -0.85
CA ASP A 395 -6.89 -23.13 -0.23
C ASP A 395 -7.03 -22.77 1.26
N PRO A 396 -7.01 -23.78 2.16
CA PRO A 396 -7.14 -23.55 3.60
C PRO A 396 -5.98 -22.78 4.23
N LYS A 397 -4.86 -22.58 3.52
CA LYS A 397 -3.66 -21.90 4.04
C LYS A 397 -3.49 -20.50 3.46
N ASN A 398 -4.49 -19.99 2.74
CA ASN A 398 -4.46 -18.63 2.22
C ASN A 398 -4.52 -17.61 3.37
N GLY A 399 -3.37 -17.07 3.75
CA GLY A 399 -3.25 -16.13 4.87
C GLY A 399 -4.03 -14.83 4.69
N ASP A 400 -4.20 -14.35 3.44
CA ASP A 400 -4.98 -13.15 3.17
C ASP A 400 -6.48 -13.40 3.36
N ALA A 401 -6.97 -14.56 2.91
CA ALA A 401 -8.37 -14.94 3.09
C ALA A 401 -8.70 -15.19 4.58
N LEU A 402 -7.80 -15.84 5.33
CA LEU A 402 -7.95 -16.07 6.77
C LEU A 402 -8.03 -14.74 7.53
N LEU A 403 -7.11 -13.81 7.26
CA LEU A 403 -7.09 -12.51 7.94
C LEU A 403 -8.34 -11.69 7.59
N MET A 404 -8.70 -11.61 6.31
CA MET A 404 -9.89 -10.86 5.89
C MET A 404 -11.18 -11.44 6.49
N ARG A 405 -11.31 -12.76 6.58
CA ARG A 405 -12.48 -13.39 7.22
C ARG A 405 -12.50 -13.14 8.72
N ALA A 406 -11.34 -13.15 9.37
CA ALA A 406 -11.23 -12.82 10.79
C ALA A 406 -11.70 -11.39 11.09
N GLU A 407 -11.26 -10.42 10.29
CA GLU A 407 -11.66 -9.01 10.42
C GLU A 407 -13.17 -8.81 10.21
N LEU A 408 -13.75 -9.45 9.19
CA LEU A 408 -15.19 -9.39 8.94
C LEU A 408 -16.00 -10.07 10.06
N ARG A 409 -15.57 -11.24 10.55
CA ARG A 409 -16.21 -11.92 11.68
C ARG A 409 -16.12 -11.10 12.96
N PHE A 410 -14.98 -10.46 13.21
CA PHE A 410 -14.80 -9.54 14.33
C PHE A 410 -15.78 -8.36 14.24
N ALA A 411 -15.89 -7.72 13.08
CA ALA A 411 -16.86 -6.64 12.84
C ALA A 411 -18.31 -7.11 13.02
N HIS A 412 -18.61 -8.36 12.65
CA HIS A 412 -19.92 -9.00 12.85
C HIS A 412 -20.13 -9.56 14.27
N LYS A 413 -19.22 -9.28 15.20
CA LYS A 413 -19.25 -9.74 16.61
C LYS A 413 -19.15 -11.26 16.79
N ASP A 414 -18.78 -11.99 15.75
CA ASP A 414 -18.37 -13.40 15.85
C ASP A 414 -16.91 -13.49 16.32
N HIS A 415 -16.69 -13.15 17.59
CA HIS A 415 -15.35 -13.14 18.17
C HIS A 415 -14.73 -14.55 18.24
N THR A 416 -15.56 -15.60 18.34
CA THR A 416 -15.08 -16.98 18.39
C THR A 416 -14.58 -17.44 17.02
N GLY A 417 -15.34 -17.20 15.95
CA GLY A 417 -14.91 -17.49 14.59
C GLY A 417 -13.71 -16.64 14.17
N ALA A 418 -13.70 -15.35 14.54
CA ALA A 418 -12.55 -14.48 14.32
C ALA A 418 -11.28 -15.01 15.01
N ALA A 419 -11.35 -15.39 16.29
CA ALA A 419 -10.21 -15.96 17.00
C ALA A 419 -9.68 -17.25 16.37
N SER A 420 -10.57 -18.11 15.85
CA SER A 420 -10.17 -19.32 15.13
C SER A 420 -9.39 -18.97 13.84
N ASP A 421 -9.86 -17.98 13.10
CA ASP A 421 -9.22 -17.55 11.85
C ASP A 421 -7.89 -16.83 12.11
N VAL A 422 -7.80 -16.01 13.15
CA VAL A 422 -6.55 -15.38 13.61
C VAL A 422 -5.50 -16.44 13.97
N ALA A 423 -5.90 -17.49 14.70
CA ALA A 423 -5.00 -18.59 15.04
C ALA A 423 -4.49 -19.33 13.79
N ALA A 424 -5.38 -19.60 12.84
CA ALA A 424 -5.00 -20.22 11.56
C ALA A 424 -4.09 -19.30 10.73
N ALA A 425 -4.40 -18.00 10.64
CA ALA A 425 -3.60 -17.00 9.93
C ALA A 425 -2.20 -16.88 10.53
N SER A 426 -2.10 -16.88 11.86
CA SER A 426 -0.82 -16.83 12.58
C SER A 426 0.07 -18.02 12.25
N ALA A 427 -0.49 -19.20 11.99
CA ALA A 427 0.28 -20.42 11.70
C ALA A 427 0.92 -20.43 10.30
N VAL A 428 0.41 -19.63 9.36
CA VAL A 428 0.90 -19.56 7.97
C VAL A 428 1.62 -18.24 7.65
N THR A 429 1.70 -17.34 8.62
CA THR A 429 2.24 -15.99 8.41
C THR A 429 3.76 -15.96 8.59
N PRO A 430 4.52 -15.37 7.64
CA PRO A 430 5.95 -15.19 7.80
C PRO A 430 6.29 -14.31 9.01
N VAL A 431 7.31 -14.74 9.76
CA VAL A 431 7.81 -14.06 10.96
C VAL A 431 8.19 -12.61 10.63
N GLY A 432 7.72 -11.67 11.45
CA GLY A 432 7.98 -10.25 11.30
C GLY A 432 7.30 -9.57 10.12
N SER A 433 6.53 -10.25 9.28
CA SER A 433 5.83 -9.59 8.17
C SER A 433 4.82 -8.54 8.66
N THR A 434 4.46 -7.58 7.81
CA THR A 434 3.35 -6.64 8.08
C THR A 434 2.04 -7.37 8.45
N ARG A 435 1.79 -8.56 7.87
CA ARG A 435 0.63 -9.40 8.25
C ARG A 435 0.73 -9.89 9.70
N ALA A 436 1.94 -10.22 10.17
CA ALA A 436 2.17 -10.64 11.56
C ALA A 436 1.82 -9.54 12.56
N HIS A 437 2.15 -8.28 12.24
CA HIS A 437 1.75 -7.13 13.04
C HIS A 437 0.21 -7.00 13.09
N SER A 438 -0.46 -7.09 11.93
CA SER A 438 -1.93 -6.99 11.85
C SER A 438 -2.64 -8.09 12.66
N ILE A 439 -2.14 -9.33 12.59
CA ILE A 439 -2.64 -10.46 13.38
C ILE A 439 -2.41 -10.22 14.88
N ALA A 440 -1.26 -9.67 15.27
CA ALA A 440 -0.98 -9.34 16.66
C ALA A 440 -1.97 -8.29 17.21
N SER A 441 -2.28 -7.26 16.43
CA SER A 441 -3.30 -6.28 16.79
C SER A 441 -4.68 -6.94 16.96
N LEU A 442 -5.07 -7.84 16.05
CA LEU A 442 -6.36 -8.54 16.15
C LEU A 442 -6.44 -9.49 17.38
N TYR A 443 -5.34 -10.16 17.74
CA TYR A 443 -5.27 -10.93 18.99
C TYR A 443 -5.55 -10.05 20.22
N ILE A 444 -5.00 -8.83 20.26
CA ILE A 444 -5.24 -7.88 21.36
C ILE A 444 -6.72 -7.47 21.40
N GLU A 445 -7.32 -7.18 20.25
CA GLU A 445 -8.74 -6.79 20.15
C GLU A 445 -9.70 -7.91 20.56
N LEU A 446 -9.32 -9.17 20.31
CA LEU A 446 -10.04 -10.37 20.73
C LEU A 446 -9.83 -10.74 22.20
N ASP A 447 -9.29 -9.83 23.01
CA ASP A 447 -8.93 -10.01 24.40
C ASP A 447 -7.88 -11.14 24.63
N GLN A 448 -7.00 -11.42 23.65
CA GLN A 448 -5.93 -12.43 23.73
C GLN A 448 -4.50 -11.82 23.66
N PRO A 449 -4.14 -10.84 24.51
CA PRO A 449 -2.90 -10.07 24.38
C PRO A 449 -1.63 -10.92 24.52
N THR A 450 -1.65 -12.02 25.28
CA THR A 450 -0.48 -12.90 25.44
C THR A 450 -0.09 -13.56 24.12
N ALA A 451 -1.07 -13.89 23.25
CA ALA A 451 -0.81 -14.51 21.96
C ALA A 451 -0.14 -13.55 20.95
N ALA A 452 -0.33 -12.25 21.13
CA ALA A 452 0.28 -11.21 20.30
C ALA A 452 1.78 -11.00 20.60
N LEU A 453 2.23 -11.28 21.83
CA LEU A 453 3.57 -10.92 22.29
C LEU A 453 4.72 -11.50 21.44
N PRO A 454 4.75 -12.80 21.08
CA PRO A 454 5.83 -13.34 20.26
C PRO A 454 5.91 -12.69 18.88
N MET A 455 4.74 -12.40 18.28
CA MET A 455 4.66 -11.75 16.97
C MET A 455 5.20 -10.32 17.02
N LEU A 456 4.85 -9.56 18.06
CA LEU A 456 5.35 -8.20 18.29
C LEU A 456 6.85 -8.20 18.60
N ASP A 457 7.34 -9.17 19.37
CA ASP A 457 8.77 -9.33 19.65
C ASP A 457 9.57 -9.57 18.37
N ASP A 458 9.10 -10.47 17.52
CA ASP A 458 9.75 -10.77 16.24
C ASP A 458 9.66 -9.61 15.25
N TRP A 459 8.51 -8.93 15.18
CA TRP A 459 8.34 -7.75 14.34
C TRP A 459 9.28 -6.62 14.78
N ILE A 460 9.29 -6.25 16.06
CA ILE A 460 10.17 -5.18 16.57
C ILE A 460 11.65 -5.49 16.31
N ARG A 461 12.06 -6.76 16.44
CA ARG A 461 13.45 -7.21 16.18
C ARG A 461 13.87 -6.98 14.73
N LEU A 462 12.97 -7.16 13.77
CA LEU A 462 13.25 -7.06 12.34
C LEU A 462 13.04 -5.62 11.79
N HIS A 463 12.39 -4.73 12.55
CA HIS A 463 11.86 -3.43 12.09
C HIS A 463 12.44 -2.23 12.87
N ASN A 464 13.76 -2.20 13.08
CA ASN A 464 14.41 -1.16 13.92
C ASN A 464 14.34 0.28 13.36
N ASP A 465 14.17 0.44 12.04
CA ASP A 465 14.06 1.73 11.34
C ASP A 465 12.70 1.88 10.63
N ASP A 466 11.68 1.12 11.04
CA ASP A 466 10.37 1.11 10.39
C ASP A 466 9.46 2.23 10.90
N ALA A 467 8.73 2.92 10.02
CA ALA A 467 7.80 3.98 10.41
C ALA A 467 6.75 3.54 11.46
N MET A 468 6.35 2.26 11.46
CA MET A 468 5.37 1.70 12.42
C MET A 468 5.99 1.29 13.76
N LEU A 469 7.31 1.42 13.94
CA LEU A 469 8.00 0.95 15.15
C LEU A 469 7.45 1.54 16.45
N GLY A 470 7.05 2.81 16.47
CA GLY A 470 6.45 3.39 17.68
C GLY A 470 5.09 2.80 18.00
N SER A 471 4.27 2.49 16.98
CA SER A 471 2.98 1.80 17.16
C SER A 471 3.20 0.38 17.69
N ALA A 472 4.11 -0.39 17.07
CA ALA A 472 4.40 -1.76 17.51
C ALA A 472 4.94 -1.82 18.95
N LEU A 473 5.82 -0.87 19.33
CA LEU A 473 6.29 -0.72 20.71
C LEU A 473 5.15 -0.42 21.67
N ASN A 474 4.24 0.48 21.30
CA ASN A 474 3.07 0.77 22.10
C ASN A 474 2.12 -0.44 22.21
N GLU A 475 1.87 -1.16 21.12
CA GLU A 475 1.04 -2.38 21.14
C GLU A 475 1.64 -3.46 22.03
N ARG A 476 2.96 -3.63 22.01
CA ARG A 476 3.64 -4.56 22.93
C ARG A 476 3.58 -4.07 24.38
N CYS A 477 3.74 -2.77 24.62
CA CYS A 477 3.55 -2.18 25.94
C CYS A 477 2.13 -2.46 26.46
N TRP A 478 1.12 -2.23 25.63
CA TRP A 478 -0.28 -2.48 25.92
C TRP A 478 -0.57 -3.94 26.20
N ALA A 479 -0.11 -4.86 25.35
CA ALA A 479 -0.30 -6.30 25.52
C ALA A 479 0.33 -6.82 26.82
N ARG A 480 1.54 -6.34 27.16
CA ARG A 480 2.21 -6.61 28.44
C ARG A 480 1.45 -6.03 29.62
N GLY A 481 0.95 -4.80 29.49
CA GLY A 481 0.10 -4.14 30.47
C GLY A 481 -1.21 -4.90 30.71
N LEU A 482 -1.92 -5.33 29.68
CA LEU A 482 -3.16 -6.10 29.84
C LEU A 482 -2.90 -7.47 30.47
N SER A 483 -1.87 -8.18 30.01
CA SER A 483 -1.51 -9.52 30.51
C SER A 483 -0.79 -9.52 31.86
N ASN A 484 -0.42 -8.35 32.40
CA ASN A 484 0.37 -8.18 33.63
C ASN A 484 1.74 -8.90 33.57
N GLN A 485 2.41 -8.83 32.41
CA GLN A 485 3.69 -9.50 32.16
C GLN A 485 4.78 -8.48 31.87
N MET A 486 5.98 -8.69 32.45
CA MET A 486 7.18 -7.92 32.11
C MET A 486 6.98 -6.39 32.19
N LEU A 487 6.34 -5.91 33.25
CA LEU A 487 5.90 -4.50 33.36
C LEU A 487 7.04 -3.48 33.25
N ASP A 488 8.23 -3.79 33.75
CA ASP A 488 9.41 -2.92 33.59
C ASP A 488 9.83 -2.76 32.12
N ASP A 489 9.74 -3.84 31.34
CA ASP A 489 10.03 -3.80 29.90
C ASP A 489 8.90 -3.15 29.11
N ALA A 490 7.64 -3.36 29.53
CA ALA A 490 6.49 -2.63 29.00
C ALA A 490 6.67 -1.12 29.19
N LEU A 491 7.10 -0.68 30.37
CA LEU A 491 7.34 0.72 30.66
C LEU A 491 8.43 1.32 29.75
N LYS A 492 9.50 0.57 29.48
CA LYS A 492 10.54 0.96 28.53
C LYS A 492 9.98 1.11 27.12
N ASP A 493 9.14 0.18 26.68
CA ASP A 493 8.51 0.23 25.35
C ASP A 493 7.60 1.44 25.21
N CYS A 494 6.71 1.69 26.18
CA CYS A 494 5.85 2.87 26.21
C CYS A 494 6.63 4.18 26.13
N ARG A 495 7.69 4.32 26.94
CA ARG A 495 8.55 5.52 26.94
C ARG A 495 9.30 5.66 25.61
N LYS A 496 9.75 4.56 25.01
CA LYS A 496 10.42 4.57 23.70
C LYS A 496 9.47 4.96 22.58
N ALA A 497 8.23 4.47 22.59
CA ALA A 497 7.19 4.84 21.64
C ALA A 497 6.86 6.34 21.73
N ILE A 498 6.61 6.87 22.94
CA ILE A 498 6.34 8.31 23.16
C ILE A 498 7.52 9.18 22.76
N LYS A 499 8.76 8.77 23.09
CA LYS A 499 9.96 9.50 22.68
C LYS A 499 10.09 9.59 21.15
N ARG A 500 9.65 8.55 20.44
CA ARG A 500 9.79 8.44 18.98
C ARG A 500 8.71 9.23 18.23
N ASP A 501 7.45 9.05 18.61
CA ASP A 501 6.30 9.56 17.83
C ASP A 501 5.55 10.70 18.54
N GLY A 502 5.91 11.01 19.79
CA GLY A 502 5.25 12.02 20.62
C GLY A 502 4.17 11.46 21.54
N GLU A 503 3.54 12.37 22.29
CA GLU A 503 2.50 12.06 23.30
C GLU A 503 1.14 11.76 22.65
N ASN A 504 1.06 10.68 21.86
CA ASN A 504 -0.19 10.17 21.30
C ASN A 504 -1.12 9.67 22.43
N PRO A 505 -2.43 9.95 22.38
CA PRO A 505 -3.35 9.57 23.46
C PRO A 505 -3.47 8.06 23.68
N THR A 506 -3.25 7.23 22.66
CA THR A 506 -3.19 5.77 22.83
C THR A 506 -1.91 5.33 23.53
N TYR A 507 -0.80 6.05 23.34
CA TYR A 507 0.48 5.72 23.97
C TYR A 507 0.47 6.13 25.45
N LEU A 508 -0.14 7.27 25.74
CA LEU A 508 -0.41 7.73 27.09
C LEU A 508 -1.36 6.79 27.85
N ASP A 509 -2.35 6.21 27.17
CA ASP A 509 -3.27 5.20 27.74
C ASP A 509 -2.51 3.94 28.18
N SER A 510 -1.64 3.40 27.30
CA SER A 510 -0.78 2.26 27.63
C SER A 510 0.19 2.57 28.77
N LEU A 511 0.81 3.76 28.76
CA LEU A 511 1.69 4.20 29.83
C LEU A 511 0.93 4.28 31.16
N GLY A 512 -0.26 4.88 31.15
CA GLY A 512 -1.12 4.97 32.33
C GLY A 512 -1.46 3.59 32.91
N LEU A 513 -1.75 2.60 32.06
CA LEU A 513 -2.02 1.22 32.48
C LEU A 513 -0.79 0.55 33.10
N VAL A 514 0.38 0.69 32.48
CA VAL A 514 1.60 0.07 33.00
C VAL A 514 2.04 0.72 34.32
N GLU A 515 2.04 2.05 34.40
CA GLU A 515 2.35 2.78 35.64
C GLU A 515 1.34 2.45 36.76
N LEU A 516 0.04 2.28 36.43
CA LEU A 516 -0.99 1.82 37.38
C LEU A 516 -0.65 0.46 37.99
N ARG A 517 -0.18 -0.49 37.17
CA ARG A 517 0.18 -1.84 37.62
C ARG A 517 1.48 -1.88 38.40
N LEU A 518 2.42 -1.00 38.09
CA LEU A 518 3.66 -0.83 38.85
C LEU A 518 3.42 -0.12 40.19
N GLY A 519 2.22 0.44 40.42
CA GLY A 519 1.90 1.20 41.63
C GLY A 519 2.40 2.65 41.61
N HIS A 520 2.88 3.13 40.46
CA HIS A 520 3.30 4.51 40.24
C HIS A 520 2.07 5.40 39.97
N TYR A 521 1.23 5.58 40.99
CA TYR A 521 -0.08 6.22 40.82
C TYR A 521 0.00 7.69 40.36
N PRO A 522 0.92 8.54 40.85
CA PRO A 522 1.04 9.91 40.33
C PRO A 522 1.33 9.97 38.83
N GLU A 523 2.24 9.13 38.35
CA GLU A 523 2.63 9.00 36.95
C GLU A 523 1.49 8.44 36.11
N SER A 524 0.78 7.43 36.63
CA SER A 524 -0.40 6.85 36.00
C SER A 524 -1.52 7.88 35.82
N ILE A 525 -1.86 8.63 36.88
CA ILE A 525 -2.89 9.69 36.83
C ILE A 525 -2.50 10.74 35.79
N LYS A 526 -1.25 11.21 35.79
CA LYS A 526 -0.77 12.20 34.82
C LYS A 526 -0.93 11.70 33.38
N ALA A 527 -0.50 10.48 33.08
CA ALA A 527 -0.61 9.91 31.75
C ALA A 527 -2.07 9.79 31.29
N TYR A 528 -2.95 9.28 32.15
CA TYR A 528 -4.37 9.18 31.84
C TYR A 528 -5.07 10.54 31.70
N GLU A 529 -4.73 11.54 32.51
CA GLU A 529 -5.26 12.90 32.37
C GLU A 529 -4.88 13.51 31.03
N GLN A 530 -3.63 13.36 30.59
CA GLN A 530 -3.20 13.79 29.26
C GLN A 530 -3.94 13.02 28.15
N ALA A 531 -4.13 11.70 28.32
CA ALA A 531 -4.87 10.88 27.35
C ALA A 531 -6.35 11.32 27.23
N VAL A 532 -7.03 11.55 28.37
CA VAL A 532 -8.43 11.99 28.42
C VAL A 532 -8.60 13.42 27.92
N ALA A 533 -7.63 14.31 28.14
CA ALA A 533 -7.65 15.66 27.59
C ALA A 533 -7.64 15.66 26.05
N GLN A 534 -6.90 14.73 25.44
CA GLN A 534 -6.82 14.58 23.99
C GLN A 534 -7.97 13.73 23.40
N ARG A 535 -8.44 12.71 24.14
CA ARG A 535 -9.60 11.87 23.76
C ARG A 535 -10.61 11.77 24.91
N PRO A 536 -11.50 12.77 25.06
CA PRO A 536 -12.47 12.78 26.15
C PRO A 536 -13.47 11.62 26.11
N ARG A 537 -13.65 10.91 24.99
CA ARG A 537 -14.61 9.81 24.86
C ARG A 537 -13.99 8.42 25.00
N SER A 538 -12.80 8.30 25.58
CA SER A 538 -12.19 7.00 25.90
C SER A 538 -12.73 6.43 27.22
N ALA A 539 -13.56 5.38 27.15
CA ALA A 539 -14.07 4.70 28.34
C ALA A 539 -12.93 4.03 29.13
N TRP A 540 -12.00 3.40 28.44
CA TRP A 540 -10.87 2.71 29.06
C TRP A 540 -9.95 3.68 29.81
N SER A 541 -9.55 4.78 29.19
CA SER A 541 -8.65 5.76 29.83
C SER A 541 -9.29 6.38 31.07
N ARG A 542 -10.60 6.64 31.03
CA ARG A 542 -11.36 7.11 32.22
C ARG A 542 -11.44 6.04 33.30
N TYR A 543 -11.68 4.79 32.92
CA TYR A 543 -11.71 3.68 33.87
C TYR A 543 -10.35 3.52 34.57
N GLY A 544 -9.26 3.52 33.79
CA GLY A 544 -7.89 3.48 34.29
C GLY A 544 -7.54 4.66 35.20
N LEU A 545 -7.94 5.89 34.82
CA LEU A 545 -7.80 7.08 35.66
C LEU A 545 -8.53 6.94 37.00
N GLY A 546 -9.76 6.42 36.96
CA GLY A 546 -10.57 6.17 38.15
C GLY A 546 -9.89 5.19 39.11
N LEU A 547 -9.37 4.08 38.57
CA LEU A 547 -8.58 3.12 39.35
C LEU A 547 -7.32 3.75 39.96
N ALA A 548 -6.56 4.52 39.17
CA ALA A 548 -5.35 5.17 39.63
C ALA A 548 -5.63 6.18 40.76
N ARG A 549 -6.69 6.98 40.63
CA ARG A 549 -7.14 7.94 41.66
C ARG A 549 -7.60 7.26 42.92
N ILE A 550 -8.43 6.22 42.83
CA ILE A 550 -8.86 5.44 44.01
C ILE A 550 -7.66 4.86 44.75
N ARG A 551 -6.72 4.23 44.03
CA ARG A 551 -5.52 3.63 44.63
C ARG A 551 -4.54 4.67 45.19
N SER A 552 -4.58 5.91 44.68
CA SER A 552 -3.86 7.06 45.22
C SER A 552 -4.57 7.74 46.41
N GLY A 553 -5.75 7.27 46.84
CA GLY A 553 -6.55 7.85 47.92
C GLY A 553 -7.52 8.97 47.50
N GLN A 554 -7.62 9.28 46.22
CA GLN A 554 -8.54 10.28 45.65
C GLN A 554 -9.91 9.63 45.30
N THR A 555 -10.55 9.01 46.30
CA THR A 555 -11.70 8.11 46.10
C THR A 555 -12.88 8.77 45.39
N ASP A 556 -13.28 9.98 45.78
CA ASP A 556 -14.44 10.66 45.19
C ASP A 556 -14.21 11.01 43.71
N ALA A 557 -13.03 11.55 43.40
CA ALA A 557 -12.63 11.85 42.02
C ALA A 557 -12.57 10.58 41.17
N GLY A 558 -11.95 9.52 41.70
CA GLY A 558 -11.86 8.26 40.97
C GLY A 558 -13.21 7.59 40.74
N ASN A 559 -14.13 7.63 41.72
CA ASN A 559 -15.51 7.15 41.55
C ASN A 559 -16.26 7.92 40.45
N ALA A 560 -16.06 9.25 40.37
CA ALA A 560 -16.64 10.05 39.29
C ALA A 560 -16.12 9.62 37.91
N ASP A 561 -14.82 9.33 37.78
CA ASP A 561 -14.24 8.81 36.53
C ASP A 561 -14.78 7.42 36.17
N LEU A 562 -14.94 6.51 37.14
CA LEU A 562 -15.54 5.19 36.91
C LEU A 562 -16.99 5.30 36.42
N VAL A 563 -17.78 6.24 36.97
CA VAL A 563 -19.13 6.53 36.48
C VAL A 563 -19.09 7.08 35.04
N ALA A 564 -18.18 8.00 34.75
CA ALA A 564 -18.01 8.54 33.41
C ALA A 564 -17.58 7.48 32.40
N ALA A 565 -16.72 6.53 32.80
CA ALA A 565 -16.32 5.39 31.99
C ALA A 565 -17.51 4.48 31.66
N ARG A 566 -18.31 4.08 32.67
CA ARG A 566 -19.51 3.25 32.48
C ARG A 566 -20.60 3.92 31.63
N THR A 567 -20.66 5.25 31.66
CA THR A 567 -21.56 6.02 30.81
C THR A 567 -21.16 5.95 29.33
N LEU A 568 -19.85 5.85 29.05
CA LEU A 568 -19.35 5.70 27.68
C LEU A 568 -19.44 4.25 27.19
N ASP A 569 -19.12 3.29 28.05
CA ASP A 569 -19.17 1.86 27.77
C ASP A 569 -19.69 1.08 28.99
N PRO A 570 -20.96 0.61 28.96
CA PRO A 570 -21.52 -0.17 30.05
C PRO A 570 -20.81 -1.51 30.33
N GLN A 571 -20.03 -2.03 29.40
CA GLN A 571 -19.32 -3.31 29.53
C GLN A 571 -17.85 -3.16 30.00
N ILE A 572 -17.39 -1.92 30.21
CA ILE A 572 -15.98 -1.62 30.51
C ILE A 572 -15.45 -2.39 31.73
N GLU A 573 -16.26 -2.49 32.78
CA GLU A 573 -15.90 -3.15 34.04
C GLU A 573 -15.78 -4.66 33.85
N SER A 574 -16.73 -5.28 33.12
CA SER A 574 -16.68 -6.70 32.79
C SER A 574 -15.44 -7.06 31.98
N ARG A 575 -15.02 -6.19 31.04
CA ARG A 575 -13.79 -6.36 30.29
C ARG A 575 -12.55 -6.18 31.17
N ALA A 576 -12.50 -5.12 31.97
CA ALA A 576 -11.38 -4.84 32.86
C ALA A 576 -11.12 -5.95 33.90
N ILE A 577 -12.19 -6.56 34.43
CA ILE A 577 -12.10 -7.70 35.35
C ILE A 577 -11.38 -8.90 34.73
N LYS A 578 -11.53 -9.16 33.42
CA LYS A 578 -10.78 -10.24 32.74
C LYS A 578 -9.27 -10.09 32.86
N TYR A 579 -8.80 -8.86 33.03
CA TYR A 579 -7.39 -8.52 33.22
C TYR A 579 -7.02 -8.29 34.70
N GLY A 580 -7.94 -8.50 35.65
CA GLY A 580 -7.71 -8.20 37.07
C GLY A 580 -7.62 -6.71 37.38
N LEU A 581 -8.20 -5.84 36.55
CA LEU A 581 -8.25 -4.39 36.76
C LEU A 581 -9.53 -4.02 37.52
N THR A 582 -9.48 -4.12 38.84
CA THR A 582 -10.61 -3.79 39.72
C THR A 582 -10.30 -2.64 40.68
N ALA A 583 -11.36 -2.03 41.23
CA ALA A 583 -11.27 -0.96 42.23
C ALA A 583 -10.72 -1.46 43.57
N ALA A 584 -10.94 -2.73 43.90
CA ALA A 584 -10.17 -3.41 44.93
C ALA A 584 -8.71 -3.51 44.43
N GLY A 585 -7.75 -3.02 45.22
CA GLY A 585 -6.33 -3.12 44.88
C GLY A 585 -5.90 -4.57 44.58
N PRO A 586 -4.75 -4.77 43.93
CA PRO A 586 -4.16 -6.10 43.80
C PRO A 586 -3.88 -6.75 45.15
#